data_AF-A0AAU2F833-F1
#
_entry.id   AF-A0AAU2F833-F1
#
_cell.length_a   1.000
_cell.length_b   1.000
_cell.length_c   1.000
_cell.angle_alpha   90.00
_cell.angle_beta   90.00
_cell.angle_gamma   90.00
#
_symmetry.space_group_name_H-M   'P 1'
#
loop_
_entity.id
_entity.type
_entity.pdbx_description
1 polymer ?
#
loop_
_entity_poly.entity_id
_entity_poly.type
_entity_poly.pdbx_seq_one_letter_code
_entity_poly.pdbx_strand_id
1 'polypeptide(L)'
;MPHPGLHDCQDVVMARYRALADRIVRQPNPPRDVEALAARIGELPGQLSAVEAIWDGDTNGWFVVLVAVLDAPQSEVELTVIRRGSDLRVFNGRVPLWPEAQEAARTGTALAGRFSVPFHFASPDEPDDEAPRWRASW
;
A
#
# COMPACT_ATOMS: atom_id res chain seq x y z
N MET A 1 -32.58 -7.16 31.24
CA MET A 1 -31.14 -6.91 31.51
C MET A 1 -30.81 -5.51 31.03
N PRO A 2 -30.20 -4.64 31.84
CA PRO A 2 -29.67 -3.37 31.33
C PRO A 2 -28.55 -3.69 30.33
N HIS A 3 -28.54 -2.98 29.21
CA HIS A 3 -27.45 -3.06 28.24
C HIS A 3 -26.40 -2.02 28.63
N PRO A 4 -25.10 -2.36 28.56
CA PRO A 4 -24.03 -1.40 28.83
C PRO A 4 -24.17 -0.17 27.93
N GLY A 5 -23.89 1.00 28.49
CA GLY A 5 -23.90 2.25 27.74
C GLY A 5 -22.77 2.28 26.71
N LEU A 6 -22.86 3.20 25.74
CA LEU A 6 -21.82 3.38 24.73
C LEU A 6 -20.43 3.62 25.37
N HIS A 7 -20.37 4.40 26.44
CA HIS A 7 -19.12 4.71 27.14
C HIS A 7 -18.54 3.49 27.85
N ASP A 8 -19.37 2.67 28.51
CA ASP A 8 -18.92 1.42 29.12
C ASP A 8 -18.33 0.46 28.07
N CYS A 9 -18.97 0.38 26.90
CA CYS A 9 -18.48 -0.39 25.76
C CYS A 9 -17.15 0.16 25.22
N GLN A 10 -17.01 1.48 25.10
CA GLN A 10 -15.77 2.14 24.66
C GLN A 10 -14.61 1.86 25.62
N ASP A 11 -14.85 1.93 26.92
CA ASP A 11 -13.82 1.67 27.94
C ASP A 11 -13.31 0.23 27.89
N VAL A 12 -14.21 -0.74 27.71
CA VAL A 12 -13.83 -2.15 27.56
C VAL A 12 -12.99 -2.38 26.30
N VAL A 13 -13.37 -1.77 25.16
CA VAL A 13 -12.60 -1.86 23.91
C VAL A 13 -11.22 -1.20 24.07
N MET A 14 -11.15 -0.01 24.66
CA MET A 14 -9.89 0.70 24.86
C MET A 14 -8.96 0.00 25.84
N ALA A 15 -9.49 -0.56 26.94
CA ALA A 15 -8.73 -1.37 27.88
C ALA A 15 -8.13 -2.60 27.20
N ARG A 16 -8.91 -3.27 26.35
CA ARG A 16 -8.44 -4.42 25.58
C ARG A 16 -7.39 -4.04 24.54
N TYR A 17 -7.57 -2.92 23.85
CA TYR A 17 -6.58 -2.42 22.89
C TYR A 17 -5.24 -2.13 23.56
N ARG A 18 -5.26 -1.48 24.73
CA ARG A 18 -4.05 -1.23 25.54
C ARG A 18 -3.40 -2.52 26.03
N ALA A 19 -4.18 -3.47 26.54
CA ALA A 19 -3.67 -4.75 27.01
C ALA A 19 -3.05 -5.61 25.90
N LEU A 20 -3.48 -5.41 24.65
CA LEU A 20 -2.97 -6.11 23.49
C LEU A 20 -1.94 -5.30 22.69
N ALA A 21 -1.63 -4.06 23.09
CA ALA A 21 -0.78 -3.17 22.30
C ALA A 21 0.59 -3.79 22.00
N ASP A 22 1.21 -4.46 22.97
CA ASP A 22 2.51 -5.13 22.82
C ASP A 22 2.41 -6.49 22.09
N ARG A 23 1.19 -7.03 21.95
CA ARG A 23 0.88 -8.29 21.25
C ARG A 23 0.43 -8.06 19.81
N ILE A 24 0.06 -6.83 19.46
CA ILE A 24 -0.12 -6.40 18.08
C ILE A 24 1.29 -6.26 17.51
N VAL A 25 1.79 -7.34 16.92
CA VAL A 25 3.01 -7.29 16.11
C VAL A 25 2.71 -6.34 14.97
N ARG A 26 3.17 -5.09 15.07
CA ARG A 26 3.36 -4.25 13.89
C ARG A 26 4.40 -4.99 13.07
N GLN A 27 3.96 -5.65 12.01
CA GLN A 27 4.91 -6.20 11.04
C GLN A 27 5.84 -5.05 10.65
N PRO A 28 7.17 -5.28 10.65
CA PRO A 28 8.09 -4.29 10.12
C PRO A 28 7.57 -3.87 8.76
N ASN A 29 7.60 -2.57 8.46
CA ASN A 29 7.24 -2.11 7.13
C ASN A 29 8.05 -2.94 6.12
N PRO A 30 7.41 -3.53 5.10
CA PRO A 30 8.13 -4.31 4.11
C PRO A 30 9.26 -3.47 3.50
N PRO A 31 10.38 -4.11 3.10
CA PRO A 31 11.50 -3.40 2.50
C PRO A 31 11.03 -2.49 1.37
N ARG A 32 11.65 -1.32 1.25
CA ARG A 32 11.35 -0.35 0.19
C ARG A 32 12.51 -0.17 -0.78
N ASP A 33 13.67 -0.75 -0.48
CA ASP A 33 14.81 -0.73 -1.39
C ASP A 33 14.58 -1.70 -2.55
N VAL A 34 15.07 -1.30 -3.72
CA VAL A 34 14.83 -2.01 -4.98
C VAL A 34 15.42 -3.42 -4.98
N GLU A 35 16.53 -3.64 -4.28
CA GLU A 35 17.19 -4.95 -4.21
C GLU A 35 16.35 -5.97 -3.44
N ALA A 36 15.86 -5.61 -2.25
CA ALA A 36 15.00 -6.48 -1.47
C ALA A 36 13.66 -6.77 -2.18
N LEU A 37 13.08 -5.76 -2.84
CA LEU A 37 11.88 -5.94 -3.65
C LEU A 37 12.12 -6.87 -4.86
N ALA A 38 13.27 -6.74 -5.51
CA ALA A 38 13.65 -7.63 -6.60
C ALA A 38 13.90 -9.07 -6.14
N ALA A 39 14.56 -9.26 -5.00
CA ALA A 39 14.73 -10.57 -4.40
C ALA A 39 13.37 -11.22 -4.10
N ARG A 40 12.44 -10.44 -3.52
CA ARG A 40 11.07 -10.89 -3.25
C ARG A 40 10.33 -11.31 -4.52
N ILE A 41 10.43 -10.55 -5.61
CA ILE A 41 9.86 -10.95 -6.91
C ILE A 41 10.45 -12.26 -7.41
N GLY A 42 11.77 -12.46 -7.26
CA GLY A 42 12.46 -13.68 -7.69
C GLY A 42 12.01 -14.95 -6.97
N GLU A 43 11.37 -14.82 -5.80
CA GLU A 43 10.80 -15.93 -5.02
C GLU A 43 9.35 -16.25 -5.42
N LEU A 44 8.71 -15.42 -6.25
CA LEU A 44 7.32 -15.62 -6.65
C LEU A 44 7.20 -16.73 -7.70
N PRO A 45 6.14 -17.56 -7.65
CA PRO A 45 6.00 -18.73 -8.51
C PRO A 45 5.58 -18.43 -9.96
N GLY A 46 5.41 -17.15 -10.33
CA GLY A 46 4.92 -16.72 -11.65
C GLY A 46 5.89 -15.79 -12.37
N GLN A 47 5.72 -15.66 -13.68
CA GLN A 47 6.49 -14.75 -14.50
C GLN A 47 6.00 -13.32 -14.31
N LEU A 48 6.87 -12.40 -13.91
CA LEU A 48 6.50 -10.98 -13.80
C LEU A 48 6.11 -10.42 -15.18
N SER A 49 4.93 -9.81 -15.24
CA SER A 49 4.37 -9.18 -16.45
C SER A 49 4.41 -7.65 -16.39
N ALA A 50 4.26 -7.08 -15.20
CA ALA A 50 4.37 -5.66 -14.93
C ALA A 50 4.64 -5.42 -13.44
N VAL A 51 5.20 -4.24 -13.15
CA VAL A 51 5.13 -3.64 -11.82
C VAL A 51 4.04 -2.58 -11.87
N GLU A 52 3.12 -2.61 -10.93
CA GLU A 52 2.01 -1.66 -10.84
C GLU A 52 2.11 -0.86 -9.54
N ALA A 53 1.74 0.42 -9.60
CA ALA A 53 1.47 1.26 -8.45
C ALA A 53 -0.02 1.62 -8.44
N ILE A 54 -0.67 1.45 -7.29
CA ILE A 54 -2.09 1.77 -7.08
C ILE A 54 -2.26 2.62 -5.83
N TRP A 55 -3.24 3.52 -5.87
CA TRP A 55 -3.69 4.17 -4.65
C TRP A 55 -4.60 3.25 -3.85
N ASP A 56 -4.50 3.39 -2.53
CA ASP A 56 -5.42 2.82 -1.57
C ASP A 56 -5.45 3.76 -0.34
N GLY A 57 -6.48 3.63 0.48
CA GLY A 57 -6.77 4.55 1.57
C GLY A 57 -7.29 3.81 2.80
N ASP A 58 -6.87 4.28 3.97
CA ASP A 58 -7.43 3.84 5.24
C ASP A 58 -7.83 5.05 6.10
N THR A 59 -8.17 4.79 7.35
CA THR A 59 -8.50 5.83 8.33
C THR A 59 -7.36 6.82 8.62
N ASN A 60 -6.13 6.53 8.19
CA ASN A 60 -4.95 7.39 8.34
C ASN A 60 -4.63 8.19 7.07
N GLY A 61 -5.38 7.96 5.97
CA GLY A 61 -5.23 8.63 4.68
C GLY A 61 -4.72 7.71 3.58
N TRP A 62 -4.42 8.31 2.44
CA TRP A 62 -3.92 7.71 1.22
C TRP A 62 -2.50 7.17 1.35
N PHE A 63 -2.24 6.10 0.62
CA PHE A 63 -0.94 5.49 0.42
C PHE A 63 -0.88 4.83 -0.96
N VAL A 64 0.33 4.54 -1.42
CA VAL A 64 0.52 3.81 -2.68
C VAL A 64 1.01 2.41 -2.39
N VAL A 65 0.39 1.43 -3.02
CA VAL A 65 0.79 0.02 -2.97
C VAL A 65 1.56 -0.30 -4.25
N LEU A 66 2.77 -0.85 -4.12
CA LEU A 66 3.47 -1.47 -5.25
C LEU A 66 3.06 -2.93 -5.37
N VAL A 67 2.70 -3.36 -6.57
CA VAL A 67 2.18 -4.70 -6.87
C VAL A 67 3.02 -5.33 -7.98
N ALA A 68 3.38 -6.60 -7.81
CA ALA A 68 3.86 -7.44 -8.89
C ALA A 68 2.68 -8.10 -9.57
N VAL A 69 2.49 -7.85 -10.87
CA VAL A 69 1.50 -8.54 -11.68
C VAL A 69 2.15 -9.71 -12.37
N LEU A 70 1.75 -10.94 -12.02
CA LEU A 70 2.35 -12.18 -12.52
C LEU A 70 1.47 -12.86 -13.58
N ASP A 71 2.15 -13.54 -14.50
CA ASP A 71 1.62 -14.53 -15.41
C ASP A 71 1.97 -15.94 -14.95
N ALA A 72 1.05 -16.88 -15.17
CA ALA A 72 1.25 -18.33 -14.99
C ALA A 72 1.92 -18.74 -13.64
N PRO A 73 1.18 -18.79 -12.51
CA PRO A 73 -0.24 -18.50 -12.39
C PRO A 73 -0.52 -16.99 -12.38
N GLN A 74 -1.63 -16.60 -13.01
CA GLN A 74 -2.09 -15.21 -12.98
C GLN A 74 -2.40 -14.81 -11.55
N SER A 75 -1.69 -13.80 -11.05
CA SER A 75 -1.85 -13.29 -9.69
C SER A 75 -1.30 -11.88 -9.55
N GLU A 76 -1.77 -11.18 -8.52
CA GLU A 76 -1.25 -9.88 -8.11
C GLU A 76 -0.71 -10.03 -6.69
N VAL A 77 0.54 -9.62 -6.48
CA VAL A 77 1.22 -9.75 -5.19
C VAL A 77 1.67 -8.38 -4.73
N GLU A 78 1.14 -7.93 -3.59
CA GLU A 78 1.60 -6.72 -2.92
C GLU A 78 3.09 -6.85 -2.54
N LEU A 79 3.91 -5.92 -3.02
CA LEU A 79 5.34 -5.87 -2.76
C LEU A 79 5.68 -4.96 -1.57
N THR A 80 5.05 -3.80 -1.46
CA THR A 80 5.25 -2.87 -0.35
C THR A 80 4.18 -1.79 -0.33
N VAL A 81 3.99 -1.18 0.85
CA VAL A 81 3.14 0.00 1.06
C VAL A 81 4.01 1.23 1.32
N ILE A 82 3.79 2.25 0.50
CA ILE A 82 4.46 3.55 0.57
C ILE A 82 3.47 4.56 1.13
N ARG A 83 3.74 4.98 2.36
CA ARG A 83 3.00 6.04 3.06
C ARG A 83 3.96 7.10 3.57
N ARG A 84 3.60 8.37 3.40
CA ARG A 84 4.34 9.53 3.92
C ARG A 84 3.42 10.43 4.76
N GLY A 85 3.39 10.14 6.06
CA GLY A 85 2.63 10.91 7.04
C GLY A 85 1.13 10.60 7.01
N SER A 86 0.32 11.54 7.53
CA SER A 86 -1.14 11.48 7.44
C SER A 86 -1.67 12.59 6.54
N ASP A 87 -2.89 12.40 6.04
CA ASP A 87 -3.54 13.38 5.18
C ASP A 87 -4.15 14.58 5.89
N LEU A 88 -3.78 14.80 7.16
CA LEU A 88 -3.98 16.08 7.84
C LEU A 88 -3.42 17.27 7.03
N ARG A 89 -2.45 17.03 6.15
CA ARG A 89 -1.92 18.02 5.18
C ARG A 89 -2.95 18.49 4.15
N VAL A 90 -3.90 17.64 3.73
CA VAL A 90 -4.95 17.97 2.76
C VAL A 90 -5.88 19.02 3.36
N PHE A 91 -6.27 18.83 4.62
CA PHE A 91 -7.09 19.79 5.38
C PHE A 91 -6.41 21.14 5.65
N ASN A 92 -5.08 21.21 5.50
CA ASN A 92 -4.30 22.43 5.67
C ASN A 92 -3.98 23.12 4.33
N GLY A 93 -4.58 22.68 3.22
CA GLY A 93 -4.35 23.27 1.89
C GLY A 93 -2.92 23.10 1.37
N ARG A 94 -2.17 22.12 1.89
CA ARG A 94 -0.77 21.83 1.50
C ARG A 94 -0.66 20.78 0.40
N VAL A 95 -1.68 20.67 -0.45
CA VAL A 95 -1.61 19.97 -1.74
C VAL A 95 -1.05 21.01 -2.73
N PRO A 96 0.00 20.75 -3.53
CA PRO A 96 0.51 19.45 -3.98
C PRO A 96 1.96 19.12 -3.58
N LEU A 97 2.21 17.81 -3.47
CA LEU A 97 3.35 17.02 -3.98
C LEU A 97 3.25 15.68 -3.27
N TRP A 98 2.32 14.80 -3.67
CA TRP A 98 2.12 13.48 -3.05
C TRP A 98 3.44 12.70 -3.02
N PRO A 99 4.18 12.69 -1.89
CA PRO A 99 5.56 12.22 -1.89
C PRO A 99 5.63 10.69 -1.95
N GLU A 100 4.58 9.99 -1.46
CA GLU A 100 4.40 8.56 -1.70
C GLU A 100 4.24 8.22 -3.19
N ALA A 101 3.52 9.03 -3.97
CA ALA A 101 3.37 8.81 -5.41
C ALA A 101 4.70 8.98 -6.14
N GLN A 102 5.48 10.00 -5.79
CA GLN A 102 6.81 10.21 -6.36
C GLN A 102 7.79 9.08 -5.99
N GLU A 103 7.72 8.58 -4.77
CA GLU A 103 8.52 7.45 -4.34
C GLU A 103 8.09 6.16 -5.04
N ALA A 104 6.79 5.90 -5.17
CA ALA A 104 6.26 4.77 -5.91
C ALA A 104 6.67 4.82 -7.39
N ALA A 105 6.61 5.99 -8.03
CA ALA A 105 7.06 6.16 -9.40
C ALA A 105 8.56 5.85 -9.56
N ARG A 106 9.41 6.36 -8.66
CA ARG A 106 10.87 6.08 -8.70
C ARG A 106 11.18 4.61 -8.45
N THR A 107 10.63 4.03 -7.38
CA THR A 107 10.89 2.64 -6.99
C THR A 107 10.30 1.67 -8.00
N GLY A 108 9.06 1.89 -8.43
CA GLY A 108 8.36 1.07 -9.42
C GLY A 108 9.05 1.08 -10.78
N THR A 109 9.48 2.25 -11.27
CA THR A 109 10.25 2.37 -12.52
C THR A 109 11.58 1.64 -12.43
N ALA A 110 12.33 1.81 -11.33
CA ALA A 110 13.61 1.14 -11.14
C ALA A 110 13.46 -0.39 -11.10
N LEU A 111 12.41 -0.87 -10.41
CA LEU A 111 12.11 -2.29 -10.30
C LEU A 111 11.69 -2.89 -11.65
N ALA A 112 10.77 -2.23 -12.36
CA ALA A 112 10.32 -2.64 -13.69
C ALA A 112 11.49 -2.71 -14.69
N GLY A 113 12.38 -1.69 -14.65
CA GLY A 113 13.59 -1.66 -15.46
C GLY A 113 14.53 -2.85 -15.20
N ARG A 114 14.67 -3.30 -13.95
CA ARG A 114 15.50 -4.46 -13.60
C ARG A 114 15.00 -5.76 -14.23
N PHE A 115 13.68 -5.92 -14.34
CA PHE A 115 13.06 -7.12 -14.92
C PHE A 115 12.69 -6.95 -16.40
N SER A 116 12.98 -5.79 -17.02
CA SER A 116 12.59 -5.47 -18.39
C SER A 116 11.09 -5.63 -18.65
N VAL A 117 10.27 -5.25 -17.67
CA VAL A 117 8.80 -5.25 -17.75
C VAL A 117 8.27 -3.81 -17.71
N PRO A 118 7.03 -3.55 -18.14
CA PRO A 118 6.41 -2.24 -17.99
C PRO A 118 6.16 -1.87 -16.50
N PHE A 119 6.21 -0.57 -16.23
CA PHE A 119 5.69 0.04 -15.01
C PHE A 119 4.36 0.74 -15.31
N HIS A 120 3.35 0.49 -14.50
CA HIS A 120 2.02 1.07 -14.63
C HIS A 120 1.62 1.86 -13.38
N PHE A 121 1.24 3.13 -13.53
CA PHE A 121 0.67 3.94 -12.46
C PHE A 121 -0.34 4.91 -13.08
N ALA A 122 -1.63 4.60 -12.97
CA ALA A 122 -2.68 5.29 -13.71
C ALA A 122 -2.97 6.72 -13.22
N SER A 123 -2.79 6.99 -11.92
CA SER A 123 -3.04 8.31 -11.33
C SER A 123 -1.85 8.79 -10.49
N PRO A 124 -0.71 9.18 -11.09
CA PRO A 124 0.48 9.58 -10.33
C PRO A 124 0.34 10.95 -9.66
N ASP A 125 -0.59 11.79 -10.13
CA ASP A 125 -0.71 13.19 -9.72
C ASP A 125 -1.74 13.41 -8.60
N GLU A 126 -2.65 12.47 -8.40
CA GLU A 126 -3.68 12.52 -7.35
C GLU A 126 -4.15 11.14 -6.91
N PRO A 127 -4.58 10.97 -5.65
CA PRO A 127 -5.18 9.73 -5.19
C PRO A 127 -6.46 9.39 -5.93
N ASP A 128 -6.49 8.20 -6.52
CA ASP A 128 -7.63 7.61 -7.20
C ASP A 128 -7.50 6.08 -7.12
N ASP A 129 -8.32 5.45 -6.28
CA ASP A 129 -8.39 4.00 -6.09
C ASP A 129 -9.30 3.29 -7.11
N GLU A 130 -10.04 4.06 -7.92
CA GLU A 130 -10.83 3.57 -9.04
C GLU A 130 -10.07 3.67 -10.39
N ALA A 131 -8.85 4.21 -10.35
CA ALA A 131 -8.02 4.37 -11.54
C ALA A 131 -7.85 3.03 -12.28
N PRO A 132 -7.84 3.04 -13.63
CA PRO A 132 -7.69 1.82 -14.42
C PRO A 132 -6.51 0.99 -13.96
N ARG A 133 -6.68 -0.33 -13.85
CA ARG A 133 -5.62 -1.29 -13.51
C ARG A 133 -4.87 -1.76 -14.74
N TRP A 134 -3.64 -2.24 -14.55
CA TRP A 134 -2.81 -2.81 -15.62
C TRP A 134 -3.54 -3.94 -16.37
N ARG A 135 -4.29 -4.75 -15.63
CA ARG A 135 -5.25 -5.71 -16.17
C ARG A 135 -6.64 -5.35 -15.67
N ALA A 136 -7.58 -5.20 -16.59
CA ALA A 136 -8.99 -5.20 -16.22
C ALA A 136 -9.30 -6.56 -15.58
N SER A 137 -9.68 -6.56 -14.30
CA SER A 137 -10.27 -7.74 -13.67
C SER A 137 -11.56 -8.06 -14.44
N TRP A 138 -11.68 -9.28 -14.97
CA TRP A 138 -12.89 -9.79 -15.63
C TRP A 138 -13.83 -10.43 -14.60
#